data_AF-A0A1P8RUJ6-F1
#
_entry.id   AF-A0A1P8RUJ6-F1
#
_cell.length_a   1.000
_cell.length_b   1.000
_cell.length_c   1.000
_cell.angle_alpha   90.00
_cell.angle_beta   90.00
_cell.angle_gamma   90.00
#
_symmetry.space_group_name_H-M   'P 1'
#
loop_
_entity.id
_entity.type
_entity.pdbx_description
1 polymer ?
#
loop_
_entity_poly.entity_id
_entity_poly.type
_entity_poly.pdbx_seq_one_letter_code
_entity_poly.pdbx_strand_id
1 'polypeptide(L)'
;MEVVLISIAILVFILGIYACFKGVQWISKSRFRVRFAIVAMLFALSYLGIRRFFFKNMTFIQSKVYSNLYLVKYPDNNDVVLKASITEIIKKRLMSDLQNENQLSYSNRNAIYFYEYYNPLSLNFINKSGTVYFIKHEEDLGGFVSEELGMYTNYRLAEFYYKNCNDIDANYCGKIDYFKNGEYLLTDSLFIN
;
A
#
# COMPACT_ATOMS: atom_id res chain seq x y z
N MET A 1 13.94 18.27 -32.63
CA MET A 1 13.85 18.89 -31.29
C MET A 1 14.37 17.98 -30.19
N GLU A 2 14.13 16.66 -30.25
CA GLU A 2 14.59 15.70 -29.23
C GLU A 2 16.11 15.63 -29.07
N VAL A 3 16.88 15.63 -30.17
CA VAL A 3 18.36 15.57 -30.13
C VAL A 3 18.98 16.80 -29.43
N VAL A 4 18.33 17.97 -29.55
CA VAL A 4 18.78 19.22 -28.90
C VAL A 4 18.46 19.21 -27.40
N LEU A 5 17.32 18.65 -27.02
CA LEU A 5 16.94 18.47 -25.61
C LEU A 5 17.90 17.52 -24.88
N ILE A 6 18.28 16.43 -25.54
CA ILE A 6 19.22 15.44 -24.99
C ILE A 6 20.61 16.07 -24.79
N SER A 7 21.11 16.83 -25.76
CA SER A 7 22.43 17.47 -25.63
C SER A 7 22.46 18.54 -24.53
N ILE A 8 21.38 19.32 -24.36
CA ILE A 8 21.24 20.25 -23.23
C ILE A 8 21.22 19.51 -21.89
N ALA A 9 20.48 18.40 -21.79
CA ALA A 9 20.41 17.59 -20.57
C ALA A 9 21.78 17.04 -20.16
N ILE A 10 22.57 16.56 -21.12
CA ILE A 10 23.94 16.08 -20.87
C ILE A 10 24.84 17.22 -20.36
N LEU A 11 24.73 18.41 -20.94
CA LEU A 11 25.53 19.56 -20.56
C LEU A 11 25.21 20.04 -19.14
N VAL A 12 23.93 20.07 -18.77
CA VAL A 12 23.48 20.36 -17.41
C VAL A 12 23.97 19.30 -16.43
N PHE A 13 23.96 18.02 -16.82
CA PHE A 13 24.45 16.93 -15.98
C PHE A 13 25.95 17.06 -15.69
N ILE A 14 26.76 17.36 -16.71
CA ILE A 14 28.21 17.59 -16.57
C ILE A 14 28.49 18.80 -15.64
N LEU A 15 27.75 19.90 -15.82
CA LEU A 15 27.84 21.07 -14.95
C LEU A 15 27.48 20.74 -13.50
N GLY A 16 26.46 19.92 -13.28
CA GLY A 16 26.07 19.43 -11.96
C GLY A 16 27.18 18.63 -11.28
N ILE A 17 27.80 17.69 -11.99
CA ILE A 17 28.93 16.90 -11.48
C ILE A 17 30.11 17.81 -11.11
N TYR A 18 30.46 18.76 -11.98
CA TYR A 18 31.54 19.70 -11.71
C TYR A 18 31.28 20.57 -10.47
N ALA A 19 30.05 21.07 -10.32
CA ALA A 19 29.64 21.82 -9.14
C ALA A 19 29.75 20.98 -7.85
N CYS A 20 29.30 19.72 -7.89
CA CYS A 20 29.46 18.79 -6.77
C CYS A 20 30.93 18.57 -6.41
N PHE A 21 31.80 18.32 -7.39
CA PHE A 21 33.23 18.11 -7.15
C PHE A 21 33.88 19.34 -6.51
N LYS A 22 33.60 20.53 -7.03
CA LYS A 22 34.11 21.79 -6.47
C LYS A 22 33.57 22.03 -5.06
N GLY A 23 32.31 21.68 -4.80
CA GLY A 23 31.70 21.73 -3.47
C GLY A 23 32.43 20.83 -2.45
N VAL A 24 32.71 19.58 -2.83
CA VAL A 24 33.47 18.63 -1.99
C VAL A 24 34.87 19.16 -1.69
N GLN A 25 35.59 19.65 -2.71
CA GLN A 25 36.91 20.26 -2.50
C GLN A 25 36.85 21.47 -1.57
N TRP A 26 35.83 22.32 -1.68
CA TRP A 26 35.68 23.50 -0.83
C TRP A 26 35.36 23.16 0.63
N ILE A 27 34.55 22.12 0.87
CA ILE A 27 34.26 21.59 2.21
C ILE A 27 35.53 20.98 2.82
N SER A 28 36.29 20.21 2.03
CA SER A 28 37.53 19.55 2.48
C SER A 28 38.64 20.51 2.88
N LYS A 29 38.59 21.78 2.45
CA LYS A 29 39.67 22.77 2.69
C LYS A 29 39.76 23.24 4.15
N SER A 30 38.73 23.04 4.96
CA SER A 30 38.74 23.44 6.37
C SER A 30 38.16 22.35 7.27
N ARG A 31 38.90 21.99 8.33
CA ARG A 31 38.44 21.01 9.33
C ARG A 31 37.12 21.42 10.00
N PHE A 32 36.84 22.72 10.12
CA PHE A 32 35.58 23.22 10.65
C PHE A 32 34.40 22.91 9.71
N ARG A 33 34.58 23.14 8.40
CA ARG A 33 33.56 22.87 7.38
C ARG A 33 33.27 21.38 7.23
N VAL A 34 34.30 20.54 7.31
CA VAL A 34 34.15 19.07 7.30
C VAL A 34 33.31 18.61 8.50
N ARG A 35 33.62 19.08 9.71
CA ARG A 35 32.85 18.72 10.92
C ARG A 35 31.39 19.14 10.79
N PHE A 36 31.12 20.37 10.33
CA PHE A 36 29.76 20.86 10.13
C PHE A 36 29.00 20.03 9.08
N ALA A 37 29.64 19.70 7.95
CA ALA A 37 29.04 18.88 6.90
C ALA A 37 28.67 17.48 7.40
N ILE A 38 29.53 16.84 8.20
CA ILE A 38 29.26 15.53 8.80
C ILE A 38 28.06 15.59 9.76
N VAL A 39 28.01 16.60 10.64
CA VAL A 39 26.88 16.78 11.56
C VAL A 39 25.57 17.02 10.81
N ALA A 40 25.60 17.88 9.79
CA ALA A 40 24.43 18.14 8.95
C ALA A 40 23.98 16.88 8.20
N MET A 41 24.92 16.07 7.71
CA MET A 41 24.62 14.80 7.03
C MET A 41 23.98 13.79 7.99
N LEU A 42 24.50 13.67 9.21
CA LEU A 42 23.91 12.81 10.24
C LEU A 42 22.49 13.25 10.60
N PHE A 43 22.25 14.56 10.74
CA PHE A 43 20.91 15.10 10.96
C PHE A 43 19.96 14.87 9.79
N ALA A 44 20.44 15.02 8.55
CA ALA A 44 19.63 14.73 7.37
C ALA A 44 19.26 13.25 7.27
N LEU A 45 20.21 12.36 7.55
CA LEU A 45 20.00 10.91 7.56
C LEU A 45 19.05 10.49 8.68
N SER A 46 19.19 11.05 9.89
CA SER A 46 18.27 10.76 11.00
C SER A 46 16.87 11.31 10.72
N TYR A 47 16.74 12.52 10.19
CA TYR A 47 15.45 13.09 9.77
C TYR A 47 14.77 12.24 8.69
N LEU A 48 15.50 11.81 7.66
CA LEU A 48 14.97 10.92 6.62
C LEU A 48 14.58 9.55 7.18
N GLY A 49 15.38 9.00 8.10
CA GLY A 49 15.09 7.75 8.79
C GLY A 49 13.82 7.84 9.62
N ILE A 50 13.71 8.86 10.49
CA ILE A 50 12.53 9.11 11.32
C ILE A 50 11.31 9.34 10.43
N ARG A 51 11.42 10.18 9.40
CA ARG A 51 10.32 10.43 8.46
C ARG A 51 9.85 9.14 7.79
N ARG A 52 10.79 8.32 7.31
CA ARG A 52 10.45 7.09 6.60
C ARG A 52 9.90 6.02 7.52
N PHE A 53 10.30 5.96 8.79
CA PHE A 53 9.79 4.95 9.73
C PHE A 53 8.49 5.37 10.43
N PHE A 54 8.41 6.62 10.90
CA PHE A 54 7.32 7.10 11.74
C PHE A 54 6.21 7.83 10.97
N PHE A 55 6.50 8.43 9.81
CA PHE A 55 5.50 9.18 9.03
C PHE A 55 5.02 8.40 7.81
N LYS A 56 4.75 7.12 8.01
CA LYS A 56 4.05 6.32 7.02
C LYS A 56 2.56 6.36 7.32
N ASN A 57 1.81 7.08 6.50
CA ASN A 57 0.36 7.13 6.64
C ASN A 57 -0.25 5.84 6.05
N MET A 58 -1.24 5.30 6.74
CA MET A 58 -2.03 4.17 6.26
C MET A 58 -2.70 4.55 4.92
N THR A 59 -2.58 3.68 3.92
CA THR A 59 -3.17 3.90 2.59
C THR A 59 -3.84 2.64 2.07
N PHE A 60 -5.02 2.81 1.47
CA PHE A 60 -5.79 1.73 0.87
C PHE A 60 -5.56 1.73 -0.64
N ILE A 61 -5.16 0.58 -1.18
CA ILE A 61 -4.96 0.36 -2.61
C ILE A 61 -5.99 -0.66 -3.06
N GLN A 62 -6.95 -0.21 -3.86
CA GLN A 62 -7.88 -1.12 -4.51
C GLN A 62 -7.16 -1.93 -5.59
N SER A 63 -7.46 -3.23 -5.70
CA SER A 63 -7.00 -4.04 -6.83
C SER A 63 -7.65 -3.56 -8.13
N LYS A 64 -6.89 -3.63 -9.23
CA LYS A 64 -7.42 -3.36 -10.58
C LYS A 64 -8.17 -4.55 -11.17
N VAL A 65 -7.96 -5.73 -10.61
CA VAL A 65 -8.48 -7.00 -11.10
C VAL A 65 -9.70 -7.41 -10.29
N TYR A 66 -9.56 -7.36 -8.96
CA TYR A 66 -10.65 -7.69 -8.04
C TYR A 66 -11.23 -6.41 -7.50
N SER A 67 -12.44 -6.11 -7.96
CA SER A 67 -13.10 -4.89 -7.51
C SER A 67 -13.20 -4.89 -5.99
N ASN A 68 -13.55 -6.02 -5.35
CA ASN A 68 -13.81 -6.16 -3.93
C ASN A 68 -12.58 -6.40 -3.03
N LEU A 69 -11.37 -6.21 -3.55
CA LEU A 69 -10.13 -6.40 -2.80
C LEU A 69 -9.41 -5.07 -2.56
N TYR A 70 -9.05 -4.82 -1.31
CA TYR A 70 -8.21 -3.70 -0.89
C TYR A 70 -6.94 -4.22 -0.20
N LEU A 71 -5.80 -3.67 -0.61
CA LEU A 71 -4.53 -3.84 0.07
C LEU A 71 -4.19 -2.62 0.92
N VAL A 72 -3.94 -2.84 2.20
CA VAL A 72 -3.65 -1.81 3.19
C VAL A 72 -2.13 -1.68 3.35
N LYS A 73 -1.57 -0.57 2.89
CA LYS A 73 -0.17 -0.21 3.13
C LYS A 73 -0.03 0.47 4.47
N TYR A 74 0.91 -0.03 5.27
CA TYR A 74 1.25 0.51 6.58
C TYR A 74 0.00 0.60 7.48
N PRO A 75 -0.65 -0.56 7.75
CA PRO A 75 -1.79 -0.57 8.66
C PRO A 75 -1.38 0.06 9.99
N ASP A 76 -2.27 0.88 10.56
CA ASP A 76 -2.02 1.51 11.85
C ASP A 76 -1.95 0.43 12.94
N ASN A 77 -0.97 0.55 13.85
CA ASN A 77 -0.84 -0.38 14.98
C ASN A 77 -1.99 -0.24 15.98
N ASN A 78 -2.71 0.89 15.95
CA ASN A 78 -3.91 1.10 16.74
C ASN A 78 -5.12 0.47 16.03
N ASP A 79 -5.56 -0.68 16.57
CA ASP A 79 -6.68 -1.44 16.05
C ASP A 79 -7.96 -0.57 15.91
N VAL A 80 -8.18 0.44 16.76
CA VAL A 80 -9.34 1.34 16.67
C VAL A 80 -9.30 2.17 15.38
N VAL A 81 -8.14 2.74 15.05
CA VAL A 81 -7.94 3.58 13.85
C VAL A 81 -8.07 2.75 12.58
N LEU A 82 -7.47 1.55 12.59
CA LEU A 82 -7.56 0.61 11.48
C LEU A 82 -9.02 0.21 11.19
N LYS A 83 -9.76 -0.23 12.22
CA LYS A 83 -11.17 -0.64 12.09
C LYS A 83 -12.07 0.50 11.63
N ALA A 84 -11.90 1.70 12.18
CA ALA A 84 -12.64 2.88 11.75
C ALA A 84 -12.40 3.19 10.27
N SER A 85 -11.15 3.15 9.83
CA SER A 85 -10.78 3.43 8.44
C SER A 85 -11.30 2.36 7.46
N ILE A 86 -11.22 1.08 7.83
CA ILE A 86 -11.82 -0.01 7.03
C ILE A 86 -13.33 0.21 6.88
N THR A 87 -14.00 0.57 7.97
CA THR A 87 -15.45 0.84 7.98
C THR A 87 -15.80 2.01 7.05
N GLU A 88 -15.02 3.10 7.06
CA GLU A 88 -15.22 4.22 6.14
C GLU A 88 -15.07 3.83 4.67
N ILE A 89 -14.07 3.00 4.34
CA ILE A 89 -13.87 2.50 2.97
C ILE A 89 -15.07 1.64 2.52
N ILE A 90 -15.59 0.78 3.40
CA ILE A 90 -16.77 -0.04 3.11
C ILE A 90 -17.98 0.85 2.82
N LYS A 91 -18.27 1.83 3.69
CA LYS A 91 -19.37 2.78 3.50
C LYS A 91 -19.26 3.51 2.18
N LYS A 92 -18.10 4.12 1.93
CA LYS A 92 -17.84 4.87 0.69
C LYS A 92 -18.06 4.02 -0.55
N ARG A 93 -17.61 2.76 -0.52
CA ARG A 93 -17.76 1.83 -1.64
C ARG A 93 -19.20 1.44 -1.89
N LEU A 94 -19.96 1.13 -0.84
CA LEU A 94 -21.36 0.71 -1.00
C LEU A 94 -22.29 1.85 -1.39
N MET A 95 -21.93 3.10 -1.03
CA MET A 95 -22.63 4.30 -1.50
C MET A 95 -22.24 4.71 -2.92
N SER A 96 -21.04 4.37 -3.39
CA SER A 96 -20.69 4.54 -4.80
C SER A 96 -21.34 3.43 -5.62
N ASP A 97 -22.20 3.77 -6.59
CA ASP A 97 -22.89 2.88 -7.53
C ASP A 97 -21.94 2.07 -8.47
N LEU A 98 -20.73 1.71 -8.01
CA LEU A 98 -19.81 0.81 -8.68
C LEU A 98 -20.34 -0.63 -8.57
N GLN A 99 -21.47 -0.87 -9.21
CA GLN A 99 -21.94 -2.20 -9.55
C GLN A 99 -21.03 -2.72 -10.66
N ASN A 100 -20.44 -3.90 -10.44
CA ASN A 100 -19.58 -4.67 -11.36
C ASN A 100 -18.11 -4.20 -11.48
N GLU A 101 -17.13 -5.08 -11.73
CA GLU A 101 -17.13 -6.48 -12.19
C GLU A 101 -15.83 -7.15 -11.69
N ASN A 102 -15.80 -8.47 -11.61
CA ASN A 102 -14.74 -9.33 -11.07
C ASN A 102 -14.62 -9.33 -9.53
N GLN A 103 -15.19 -10.38 -8.94
CA GLN A 103 -14.99 -10.80 -7.57
C GLN A 103 -13.95 -11.94 -7.53
N LEU A 104 -13.33 -12.16 -6.38
CA LEU A 104 -12.47 -13.33 -6.18
C LEU A 104 -13.24 -14.61 -6.51
N SER A 105 -12.53 -15.55 -7.15
CA SER A 105 -13.09 -16.76 -7.77
C SER A 105 -13.92 -17.63 -6.82
N TYR A 106 -13.57 -17.63 -5.52
CA TYR A 106 -14.24 -18.38 -4.45
C TYR A 106 -15.30 -17.56 -3.69
N SER A 107 -15.52 -16.30 -4.05
CA SER A 107 -16.47 -15.41 -3.37
C SER A 107 -17.89 -15.64 -3.90
N ASN A 108 -18.54 -16.72 -3.46
CA ASN A 108 -19.96 -16.97 -3.77
C ASN A 108 -20.93 -16.02 -3.05
N ARG A 109 -20.42 -15.01 -2.33
CA ARG A 109 -21.18 -14.06 -1.51
C ARG A 109 -20.65 -12.65 -1.72
N ASN A 110 -21.52 -11.66 -1.64
CA ASN A 110 -21.14 -10.26 -1.62
C ASN A 110 -20.22 -10.00 -0.42
N ALA A 111 -18.92 -9.86 -0.70
CA ALA A 111 -17.89 -9.69 0.31
C ALA A 111 -16.85 -8.67 -0.14
N ILE A 112 -16.29 -7.90 0.81
CA ILE A 112 -15.16 -7.01 0.61
C ILE A 112 -13.98 -7.51 1.46
N TYR A 113 -12.82 -7.65 0.84
CA TYR A 113 -11.63 -8.22 1.45
C TYR A 113 -10.55 -7.17 1.67
N PHE A 114 -9.92 -7.22 2.85
CA PHE A 114 -8.83 -6.34 3.24
C PHE A 114 -7.63 -7.17 3.65
N TYR A 115 -6.51 -6.98 2.93
CA TYR A 115 -5.23 -7.63 3.22
C TYR A 115 -4.15 -6.57 3.42
N GLU A 116 -3.16 -6.85 4.25
CA GLU A 116 -1.96 -6.05 4.36
C GLU A 116 -1.16 -6.12 3.05
N TYR A 117 -0.64 -4.98 2.62
CA TYR A 117 0.28 -4.91 1.50
C TYR A 117 1.60 -5.58 1.88
N TYR A 118 1.88 -6.71 1.26
CA TYR A 118 3.10 -7.45 1.41
C TYR A 118 3.82 -7.55 0.08
N ASN A 119 5.10 -7.18 0.09
CA ASN A 119 6.00 -7.35 -1.04
C ASN A 119 7.34 -7.93 -0.51
N PRO A 120 7.62 -9.22 -0.74
CA PRO A 120 8.81 -9.91 -0.24
C PRO A 120 10.12 -9.33 -0.80
N LEU A 121 10.10 -8.68 -1.97
CA LEU A 121 11.27 -7.97 -2.53
C LEU A 121 10.92 -6.53 -2.93
N SER A 122 11.45 -5.55 -2.18
CA SER A 122 11.39 -4.13 -2.60
C SER A 122 12.40 -3.75 -3.69
N LEU A 123 13.36 -4.63 -3.97
CA LEU A 123 14.28 -4.54 -5.09
C LEU A 123 13.61 -5.22 -6.28
N ASN A 124 12.86 -4.42 -7.07
CA ASN A 124 12.28 -4.85 -8.36
C ASN A 124 13.27 -5.75 -9.12
N PHE A 125 12.79 -6.84 -9.74
CA PHE A 125 12.91 -7.04 -11.20
C PHE A 125 12.34 -8.39 -11.67
N ILE A 126 12.16 -9.40 -10.82
CA ILE A 126 11.75 -10.74 -11.28
C ILE A 126 10.78 -11.34 -10.24
N ASN A 127 9.53 -11.51 -10.64
CA ASN A 127 8.41 -12.11 -9.90
C ASN A 127 7.91 -11.34 -8.67
N LYS A 128 6.69 -10.79 -8.81
CA LYS A 128 5.97 -10.14 -7.72
C LYS A 128 5.15 -11.17 -6.97
N SER A 129 5.77 -12.01 -6.16
CA SER A 129 5.05 -12.80 -5.16
C SER A 129 4.55 -11.89 -4.03
N GLY A 130 3.61 -12.35 -3.21
CA GLY A 130 3.02 -11.55 -2.12
C GLY A 130 1.67 -10.94 -2.50
N THR A 131 0.96 -10.37 -1.51
CA THR A 131 -0.38 -9.80 -1.74
C THR A 131 -0.40 -8.70 -2.81
N VAL A 132 0.74 -8.03 -3.06
CA VAL A 132 0.93 -7.06 -4.15
C VAL A 132 0.64 -7.62 -5.55
N TYR A 133 0.80 -8.94 -5.74
CA TYR A 133 0.52 -9.63 -7.01
C TYR A 133 -0.90 -9.34 -7.50
N PHE A 134 -1.87 -9.47 -6.59
CA PHE A 134 -3.30 -9.35 -6.84
C PHE A 134 -3.78 -7.92 -7.11
N ILE A 135 -2.89 -6.91 -7.10
CA ILE A 135 -3.25 -5.56 -7.58
C ILE A 135 -3.48 -5.58 -9.09
N LYS A 136 -2.72 -6.40 -9.83
CA LYS A 136 -2.67 -6.37 -11.30
C LYS A 136 -2.90 -7.72 -11.96
N HIS A 137 -2.94 -8.81 -11.20
CA HIS A 137 -3.07 -10.17 -11.73
C HIS A 137 -4.21 -10.90 -11.02
N GLU A 138 -4.86 -11.79 -11.76
CA GLU A 138 -5.79 -12.77 -11.23
C GLU A 138 -5.04 -13.90 -10.53
N GLU A 139 -5.74 -14.66 -9.69
CA GLU A 139 -5.20 -15.87 -9.07
C GLU A 139 -4.80 -16.90 -10.13
N ASP A 140 -3.65 -17.53 -9.93
CA ASP A 140 -3.20 -18.64 -10.77
C ASP A 140 -3.44 -19.95 -10.03
N LEU A 141 -4.58 -20.58 -10.33
CA LEU A 141 -4.99 -21.86 -9.74
C LEU A 141 -4.34 -23.07 -10.44
N GLY A 142 -3.45 -22.83 -11.41
CA GLY A 142 -2.86 -23.86 -12.25
C GLY A 142 -1.34 -24.05 -12.02
N GLY A 143 -0.88 -25.30 -12.13
CA GLY A 143 0.55 -25.61 -12.19
C GLY A 143 1.23 -25.84 -10.83
N PHE A 144 2.55 -26.06 -10.86
CA PHE A 144 3.37 -26.37 -9.67
C PHE A 144 3.61 -25.16 -8.76
N VAL A 145 3.28 -23.95 -9.21
CA VAL A 145 3.44 -22.69 -8.47
C VAL A 145 2.13 -21.92 -8.59
N SER A 146 1.13 -22.29 -7.79
CA SER A 146 -0.15 -21.59 -7.70
C SER A 146 -0.01 -20.36 -6.81
N GLU A 147 -0.54 -19.22 -7.26
CA GLU A 147 -0.50 -17.95 -6.53
C GLU A 147 -1.94 -17.58 -6.14
N GLU A 148 -2.32 -17.94 -4.92
CA GLU A 148 -3.68 -17.82 -4.39
C GLU A 148 -3.72 -16.83 -3.22
N LEU A 149 -4.67 -15.91 -3.22
CA LEU A 149 -4.78 -14.90 -2.16
C LEU A 149 -5.11 -15.56 -0.81
N GLY A 150 -5.85 -16.67 -0.83
CA GLY A 150 -6.17 -17.49 0.33
C GLY A 150 -4.94 -18.02 1.08
N MET A 151 -3.79 -18.18 0.42
CA MET A 151 -2.54 -18.63 1.06
C MET A 151 -1.91 -17.54 1.95
N TYR A 152 -2.29 -16.27 1.78
CA TYR A 152 -1.76 -15.14 2.56
C TYR A 152 -2.55 -14.86 3.83
N THR A 153 -2.96 -15.90 4.55
CA THR A 153 -3.77 -15.80 5.78
C THR A 153 -3.18 -14.84 6.81
N ASN A 154 -1.85 -14.87 6.98
CA ASN A 154 -1.14 -14.01 7.94
C ASN A 154 -1.29 -12.51 7.65
N TYR A 155 -1.56 -12.14 6.40
CA TYR A 155 -1.74 -10.76 5.96
C TYR A 155 -3.21 -10.37 5.87
N ARG A 156 -4.15 -11.27 6.17
CA ARG A 156 -5.57 -10.93 6.18
C ARG A 156 -5.88 -10.00 7.35
N LEU A 157 -6.58 -8.91 7.07
CA LEU A 157 -6.94 -7.89 8.06
C LEU A 157 -8.44 -7.91 8.38
N ALA A 158 -9.29 -7.93 7.35
CA ALA A 158 -10.73 -7.96 7.53
C ALA A 158 -11.47 -8.53 6.32
N GLU A 159 -12.65 -9.10 6.58
CA GLU A 159 -13.58 -9.57 5.56
C GLU A 159 -14.98 -9.07 5.92
N PHE A 160 -15.61 -8.31 5.02
CA PHE A 160 -16.96 -7.80 5.23
C PHE A 160 -17.95 -8.49 4.32
N TYR A 161 -18.85 -9.28 4.89
CA TYR A 161 -19.90 -10.00 4.19
C TYR A 161 -21.21 -9.25 4.30
N TYR A 162 -21.84 -8.90 3.18
CA TYR A 162 -23.02 -8.06 3.17
C TYR A 162 -24.14 -8.58 2.27
N LYS A 163 -25.34 -8.06 2.54
CA LYS A 163 -26.55 -8.27 1.76
C LYS A 163 -27.39 -7.00 1.78
N ASN A 164 -28.35 -6.89 0.87
CA ASN A 164 -29.33 -5.83 0.92
C ASN A 164 -30.22 -6.06 2.15
N CYS A 165 -30.47 -5.02 2.95
CA CYS A 165 -31.52 -5.10 3.96
C CYS A 165 -32.81 -4.61 3.34
N ASN A 166 -33.92 -5.26 3.71
CA ASN A 166 -35.26 -4.80 3.35
C ASN A 166 -35.85 -3.88 4.43
N ASP A 167 -34.99 -3.26 5.26
CA ASP A 167 -35.41 -2.37 6.35
C ASP A 167 -35.39 -0.92 5.87
N ILE A 168 -36.32 -0.11 6.39
CA ILE A 168 -36.60 1.25 5.89
C ILE A 168 -35.38 2.17 6.00
N ASP A 169 -34.50 1.91 6.97
CA ASP A 169 -33.40 2.82 7.29
C ASP A 169 -32.07 2.42 6.65
N ALA A 170 -31.81 1.15 6.31
CA ALA A 170 -30.48 0.68 5.87
C ALA A 170 -30.52 -0.03 4.52
N ASN A 171 -29.73 0.43 3.57
CA ASN A 171 -29.60 -0.18 2.24
C ASN A 171 -28.79 -1.48 2.29
N TYR A 172 -27.74 -1.54 3.11
CA TYR A 172 -26.87 -2.71 3.25
C TYR A 172 -26.63 -3.09 4.72
N CYS A 173 -26.62 -4.39 4.99
CA CYS A 173 -26.29 -4.96 6.30
C CYS A 173 -25.31 -6.11 6.11
N GLY A 174 -24.38 -6.20 7.04
CA GLY A 174 -23.36 -7.22 6.98
C GLY A 174 -22.66 -7.45 8.28
N LYS A 175 -21.73 -8.41 8.23
CA LYS A 175 -20.82 -8.75 9.30
C LYS A 175 -19.40 -8.50 8.81
N ILE A 176 -18.59 -7.86 9.63
CA ILE A 176 -17.17 -7.69 9.39
C ILE A 176 -16.38 -8.56 10.37
N ASP A 177 -15.60 -9.48 9.82
CA ASP A 177 -14.70 -10.34 10.57
C ASP A 177 -13.30 -9.73 10.52
N TYR A 178 -12.68 -9.53 11.68
CA TYR A 178 -11.32 -9.01 11.79
C TYR A 178 -10.32 -10.12 12.09
N PHE A 179 -9.13 -10.00 11.50
CA PHE A 179 -8.06 -10.97 11.61
C PHE A 179 -6.75 -10.30 12.00
N LYS A 180 -5.89 -11.05 12.68
CA LYS A 180 -4.52 -10.62 13.02
C LYS A 180 -3.60 -11.81 12.99
N ASN A 181 -2.53 -11.71 12.19
CA ASN A 181 -1.57 -12.79 11.98
C ASN A 181 -2.23 -14.14 11.61
N GLY A 182 -3.28 -14.10 10.79
CA GLY A 182 -4.02 -15.29 10.37
C GLY A 182 -5.09 -15.78 11.34
N GLU A 183 -5.10 -15.29 12.58
CA GLU A 183 -6.10 -15.65 13.59
C GLU A 183 -7.31 -14.74 13.52
N TYR A 184 -8.50 -15.32 13.74
CA TYR A 184 -9.74 -14.57 13.88
C TYR A 184 -9.76 -13.86 15.24
N LEU A 185 -10.08 -12.57 15.23
CA LEU A 185 -10.17 -11.75 16.45
C LEU A 185 -11.62 -11.59 16.92
N LEU A 186 -12.46 -10.98 16.09
CA LEU A 186 -13.84 -10.64 16.42
C LEU A 186 -14.67 -10.35 15.18
N THR A 187 -15.99 -10.39 15.34
CA THR A 187 -16.98 -10.00 14.34
C THR A 187 -17.79 -8.82 14.85
N ASP A 188 -17.91 -7.78 14.03
CA ASP A 188 -18.84 -6.68 14.25
C ASP A 188 -19.97 -6.71 13.21
N SER A 189 -21.12 -6.14 13.55
CA SER A 189 -22.23 -5.94 12.59
C SER A 189 -22.22 -4.50 12.10
N LEU A 190 -22.39 -4.32 10.80
CA LEU A 190 -22.41 -3.01 10.16
C LEU A 190 -23.72 -2.81 9.40
N PHE A 191 -24.34 -1.66 9.62
CA PHE A 191 -25.52 -1.19 8.90
C PHE A 191 -25.14 0.09 8.15
N ILE A 192 -25.45 0.13 6.86
CA ILE A 192 -25.11 1.23 5.95
C ILE A 192 -26.39 1.73 5.31
N ASN A 193 -26.59 3.03 5.44
CA ASN A 193 -27.71 3.79 4.89
C ASN A 193 -27.21 4.57 3.68
#